data_AF-A0A7W1S902-F1
#
_entry.id   AF-A0A7W1S902-F1
#
_cell.length_a   1.000
_cell.length_b   1.000
_cell.length_c   1.000
_cell.angle_alpha   90.00
_cell.angle_beta   90.00
_cell.angle_gamma   90.00
#
_symmetry.space_group_name_H-M   'P 1'
#
loop_
_entity.id
_entity.type
_entity.pdbx_description
1 polymer ?
#
loop_
_entity_poly.entity_id
_entity_poly.type
_entity_poly.pdbx_seq_one_letter_code
_entity_poly.pdbx_strand_id
1 'polypeptide(L)'
;PIVDTFGMFILDADKNINRAMLGNIVFSNPEALARLEAIVHPVVSSAVNALVSRAQQKVVVVEAIKLLEGDLAQAVDEIWVVDASPETQYKRLVERRKMPEAEARQRITVQNAQVDKLGKATVVIKNDGNIEETWKQVQAAFNNIEKKMKGAAPAPIAAAPAVPVQSSAAPTPPPPRPASATPAAAAPTAAQAVANQQARGQTGQTQRLTPPDSAPAASINVSVKRGMPTNAEAIATFINAATNRNITRMDIMMAFGQKSYLLAQDQTDRVLGVMGWQVENLITRVDEFYLAAKIPAKPVVESLIVSVESASRDLQSEVAFFFLPPAVATELLGSFEQKGYEIMSVEQIKIPTWREAVQEIVVQQKGTVILAKKLGDRVLKPI
;
A
#
# COMPACT_ATOMS: atom_id res chain seq x y z
N PRO A 1 -12.02 -12.90 -11.03
CA PRO A 1 -11.65 -11.55 -11.51
C PRO A 1 -10.71 -10.81 -10.56
N ILE A 2 -11.13 -10.50 -9.33
CA ILE A 2 -10.28 -9.76 -8.38
C ILE A 2 -9.00 -10.55 -8.06
N VAL A 3 -9.12 -11.83 -7.72
CA VAL A 3 -7.96 -12.70 -7.45
C VAL A 3 -7.07 -12.89 -8.69
N ASP A 4 -7.66 -12.92 -9.89
CA ASP A 4 -6.89 -13.04 -11.14
C ASP A 4 -6.09 -11.77 -11.45
N THR A 5 -6.66 -10.60 -11.12
CA THR A 5 -6.04 -9.28 -11.37
C THR A 5 -5.01 -8.91 -10.31
N PHE A 6 -5.28 -9.23 -9.04
CA PHE A 6 -4.44 -8.81 -7.91
C PHE A 6 -3.67 -9.98 -7.28
N GLY A 7 -3.81 -11.21 -7.79
CA GLY A 7 -3.09 -12.38 -7.31
C GLY A 7 -3.71 -13.06 -6.08
N MET A 8 -3.34 -14.32 -5.85
CA MET A 8 -3.82 -15.11 -4.69
C MET A 8 -3.31 -14.60 -3.35
N PHE A 9 -2.27 -13.77 -3.33
CA PHE A 9 -1.68 -13.26 -2.08
C PHE A 9 -2.61 -12.27 -1.35
N ILE A 10 -3.64 -11.73 -2.02
CA ILE A 10 -4.68 -10.92 -1.37
C ILE A 10 -5.65 -11.75 -0.53
N LEU A 11 -5.51 -13.07 -0.54
CA LEU A 11 -6.37 -13.97 0.22
C LEU A 11 -5.81 -14.19 1.62
N ASP A 12 -6.70 -14.27 2.61
CA ASP A 12 -6.35 -14.74 3.94
C ASP A 12 -6.22 -16.28 3.99
N ALA A 13 -5.93 -16.82 5.17
CA ALA A 13 -5.77 -18.26 5.40
C ALA A 13 -7.04 -19.07 5.04
N ASP A 14 -8.22 -18.44 5.10
CA ASP A 14 -9.51 -19.04 4.78
C ASP A 14 -9.91 -18.87 3.31
N LYS A 15 -9.01 -18.33 2.48
CA LYS A 15 -9.22 -18.01 1.06
C LYS A 15 -10.26 -16.91 0.81
N ASN A 16 -10.54 -16.06 1.80
CA ASN A 16 -11.34 -14.86 1.62
C ASN A 16 -10.45 -13.67 1.24
N ILE A 17 -11.03 -12.65 0.59
CA ILE A 17 -10.28 -11.43 0.26
C ILE A 17 -9.92 -10.68 1.56
N ASN A 18 -8.63 -10.54 1.83
CA ASN A 18 -8.10 -9.66 2.86
C ASN A 18 -8.30 -8.21 2.40
N ARG A 19 -9.38 -7.59 2.87
CA ARG A 19 -9.78 -6.22 2.49
C ARG A 19 -8.77 -5.16 2.92
N ALA A 20 -8.05 -5.39 4.03
CA ALA A 20 -7.02 -4.46 4.48
C ALA A 20 -5.84 -4.48 3.50
N MET A 21 -5.37 -5.66 3.12
CA MET A 21 -4.30 -5.82 2.13
C MET A 21 -4.72 -5.27 0.75
N LEU A 22 -5.90 -5.65 0.25
CA LEU A 22 -6.40 -5.14 -1.02
C LEU A 22 -6.56 -3.61 -0.98
N GLY A 23 -7.09 -3.06 0.13
CA GLY A 23 -7.20 -1.63 0.38
C GLY A 23 -5.86 -0.92 0.26
N ASN A 24 -4.82 -1.43 0.92
CA ASN A 24 -3.47 -0.85 0.86
C ASN A 24 -2.92 -0.81 -0.57
N ILE A 25 -3.18 -1.85 -1.37
CA ILE A 25 -2.74 -1.92 -2.78
C ILE A 25 -3.47 -0.86 -3.62
N VAL A 26 -4.80 -0.79 -3.51
CA VAL A 26 -5.58 0.09 -4.39
C VAL A 26 -5.51 1.56 -3.98
N PHE A 27 -5.45 1.88 -2.69
CA PHE A 27 -5.37 3.27 -2.25
C PHE A 27 -3.98 3.89 -2.43
N SER A 28 -2.92 3.08 -2.58
CA SER A 28 -1.56 3.57 -2.87
C SER A 28 -1.27 3.71 -4.37
N ASN A 29 -2.09 3.09 -5.24
CA ASN A 29 -1.90 3.11 -6.69
C ASN A 29 -3.23 3.45 -7.42
N PRO A 30 -3.37 4.66 -7.99
CA PRO A 30 -4.57 5.07 -8.71
C PRO A 30 -4.97 4.15 -9.86
N GLU A 31 -4.01 3.54 -10.55
CA GLU A 31 -4.27 2.59 -11.65
C GLU A 31 -4.80 1.25 -11.11
N ALA A 32 -4.30 0.81 -9.96
CA ALA A 32 -4.81 -0.37 -9.25
C ALA A 32 -6.24 -0.13 -8.74
N LEU A 33 -6.53 1.07 -8.21
CA LEU A 33 -7.88 1.48 -7.85
C LEU A 33 -8.82 1.45 -9.04
N ALA A 34 -8.43 2.04 -10.17
CA ALA A 34 -9.23 2.04 -11.39
C ALA A 34 -9.51 0.62 -11.88
N ARG A 35 -8.53 -0.29 -11.83
CA ARG A 35 -8.75 -1.71 -12.16
C ARG A 35 -9.73 -2.40 -11.21
N LEU A 36 -9.61 -2.15 -9.90
CA LEU A 36 -10.55 -2.73 -8.93
C LEU A 36 -11.96 -2.20 -9.17
N GLU A 37 -12.11 -0.88 -9.37
CA GLU A 37 -13.38 -0.23 -9.65
C GLU A 37 -14.02 -0.79 -10.93
N ALA A 38 -13.25 -0.98 -12.00
CA ALA A 38 -13.74 -1.58 -13.25
C ALA A 38 -14.29 -3.00 -13.06
N ILE A 39 -13.74 -3.78 -12.12
CA ILE A 39 -14.22 -5.14 -11.80
C ILE A 39 -15.46 -5.08 -10.89
N VAL A 40 -15.44 -4.18 -9.90
CA VAL A 40 -16.45 -4.14 -8.83
C VAL A 40 -17.72 -3.41 -9.28
N HIS A 41 -17.61 -2.32 -10.03
CA HIS A 41 -18.74 -1.47 -10.40
C HIS A 41 -19.85 -2.25 -11.14
N PRO A 42 -19.57 -3.04 -12.20
CA PRO A 42 -20.64 -3.78 -12.90
C PRO A 42 -21.37 -4.79 -11.99
N VAL A 43 -20.64 -5.41 -11.06
CA VAL A 43 -21.21 -6.39 -10.11
C VAL A 43 -22.09 -5.67 -9.08
N VAL A 44 -21.64 -4.54 -8.55
CA VAL A 44 -22.41 -3.72 -7.61
C VAL A 44 -23.67 -3.18 -8.29
N SER A 45 -23.57 -2.64 -9.51
CA SER A 45 -24.73 -2.18 -10.28
C SER A 45 -25.74 -3.29 -10.50
N SER A 46 -25.28 -4.49 -10.85
CA SER A 46 -26.15 -5.66 -11.03
C SER A 46 -26.85 -6.06 -9.74
N ALA A 47 -26.12 -6.05 -8.61
CA ALA A 47 -26.69 -6.35 -7.30
C ALA A 47 -27.73 -5.31 -6.86
N VAL A 48 -27.44 -4.03 -7.07
CA VAL A 48 -28.39 -2.94 -6.78
C VAL A 48 -29.65 -3.09 -7.64
N ASN A 49 -29.52 -3.33 -8.94
CA ASN A 49 -30.67 -3.57 -9.82
C ASN A 49 -31.50 -4.78 -9.39
N ALA A 50 -30.85 -5.86 -8.94
CA ALA A 50 -31.54 -7.03 -8.41
C ALA A 50 -32.30 -6.73 -7.10
N LEU A 51 -31.76 -5.86 -6.25
CA LEU A 51 -32.44 -5.43 -5.02
C LEU A 51 -33.61 -4.49 -5.32
N VAL A 52 -33.42 -3.52 -6.22
CA VAL A 52 -34.46 -2.57 -6.65
C VAL A 52 -35.63 -3.29 -7.31
N SER A 53 -35.36 -4.23 -8.21
CA SER A 53 -36.43 -5.00 -8.89
C SER A 53 -37.24 -5.91 -7.96
N ARG A 54 -36.71 -6.25 -6.78
CA ARG A 54 -37.41 -7.03 -5.75
C ARG A 54 -38.12 -6.15 -4.71
N ALA A 55 -37.86 -4.86 -4.70
CA ALA A 55 -38.49 -3.94 -3.77
C ALA A 55 -39.99 -3.84 -4.07
N GLN A 56 -40.82 -3.91 -3.03
CA GLN A 56 -42.27 -3.70 -3.14
C GLN A 56 -42.65 -2.23 -2.89
N GLN A 57 -41.69 -1.44 -2.43
CA GLN A 57 -41.84 -0.04 -2.12
C GLN A 57 -41.81 0.78 -3.42
N LYS A 58 -42.57 1.88 -3.43
CA LYS A 58 -42.61 2.80 -4.58
C LYS A 58 -41.36 3.66 -4.71
N VAL A 59 -40.59 3.78 -3.63
CA VAL A 59 -39.36 4.56 -3.56
C VAL A 59 -38.28 3.69 -2.93
N VAL A 60 -37.12 3.61 -3.59
CA VAL A 60 -35.93 2.94 -3.08
C VAL A 60 -34.83 3.99 -2.95
N VAL A 61 -34.14 4.01 -1.82
CA VAL A 61 -33.02 4.92 -1.57
C VAL A 61 -31.72 4.12 -1.66
N VAL A 62 -30.83 4.55 -2.55
CA VAL A 62 -29.50 3.95 -2.71
C VAL A 62 -28.46 4.90 -2.13
N GLU A 63 -27.83 4.49 -1.03
CA GLU A 63 -26.73 5.24 -0.42
C GLU A 63 -25.40 4.81 -1.06
N ALA A 64 -24.69 5.74 -1.70
CA ALA A 64 -23.40 5.47 -2.33
C ALA A 64 -22.43 6.64 -2.15
N ILE A 65 -21.21 6.32 -1.68
CA ILE A 65 -20.13 7.30 -1.44
C ILE A 65 -19.60 7.89 -2.76
N LYS A 66 -19.54 7.06 -3.81
CA LYS A 66 -19.12 7.41 -5.18
C LYS A 66 -20.28 7.28 -6.18
N LEU A 67 -21.40 7.93 -5.88
CA LEU A 67 -22.59 7.82 -6.73
C LEU A 67 -22.36 8.42 -8.13
N LEU A 68 -21.70 9.58 -8.21
CA LEU A 68 -21.61 10.39 -9.44
C LEU A 68 -20.49 9.95 -10.38
N GLU A 69 -19.51 9.24 -9.81
CA GLU A 69 -18.33 8.74 -10.48
C GLU A 69 -18.57 7.37 -11.14
N GLY A 70 -19.71 6.75 -10.89
CA GLY A 70 -20.11 5.47 -11.48
C GLY A 70 -21.44 5.55 -12.24
N ASP A 71 -21.80 4.45 -12.89
CA ASP A 71 -22.98 4.36 -13.75
C ASP A 71 -24.31 4.45 -12.98
N LEU A 72 -24.29 4.29 -11.65
CA LEU A 72 -25.48 4.36 -10.80
C LEU A 72 -26.17 5.72 -10.85
N ALA A 73 -25.43 6.83 -11.04
CA ALA A 73 -26.05 8.15 -11.15
C ALA A 73 -27.01 8.26 -12.34
N GLN A 74 -26.83 7.46 -13.38
CA GLN A 74 -27.74 7.41 -14.54
C GLN A 74 -28.93 6.48 -14.32
N ALA A 75 -28.88 5.63 -13.29
CA ALA A 75 -29.90 4.64 -12.99
C ALA A 75 -30.92 5.09 -11.92
N VAL A 76 -30.82 6.35 -11.44
CA VAL A 76 -31.70 6.91 -10.40
C VAL A 76 -32.52 8.09 -10.93
N ASP A 77 -33.75 8.24 -10.41
CA ASP A 77 -34.65 9.34 -10.82
C ASP A 77 -34.28 10.68 -10.18
N GLU A 78 -33.81 10.68 -8.93
CA GLU A 78 -33.40 11.87 -8.20
C GLU A 78 -32.09 11.65 -7.44
N ILE A 79 -31.20 12.65 -7.46
CA ILE A 79 -29.93 12.65 -6.72
C ILE A 79 -30.07 13.55 -5.50
N TRP A 80 -29.94 12.97 -4.31
CA TRP A 80 -30.02 13.67 -3.05
C TRP A 80 -28.62 13.85 -2.44
N VAL A 81 -28.21 15.09 -2.23
CA VAL A 81 -26.90 15.43 -1.64
C VAL A 81 -27.09 16.03 -0.26
N VAL A 82 -26.45 15.43 0.74
CA VAL A 82 -26.35 16.01 2.08
C VAL A 82 -25.10 16.88 2.13
N ASP A 83 -25.27 18.14 2.49
CA ASP A 83 -24.21 19.14 2.51
C ASP A 83 -24.14 19.82 3.88
N ALA A 84 -22.92 20.06 4.36
CA ALA A 84 -22.65 20.78 5.59
C ALA A 84 -21.41 21.64 5.41
N SER A 85 -21.40 22.82 6.02
CA SER A 85 -20.25 23.72 5.99
C SER A 85 -18.97 23.04 6.49
N PRO A 86 -17.80 23.45 5.97
CA PRO A 86 -16.51 22.96 6.44
C PRO A 86 -16.34 23.04 7.96
N GLU A 87 -16.90 24.09 8.58
CA GLU A 87 -16.87 24.31 10.03
C GLU A 87 -17.68 23.26 10.79
N THR A 88 -18.90 22.96 10.33
CA THR A 88 -19.73 21.90 10.91
C THR A 88 -19.10 20.52 10.74
N GLN A 89 -18.54 20.24 9.56
CA GLN A 89 -17.83 18.99 9.30
C GLN A 89 -16.63 18.84 10.24
N TYR A 90 -15.84 19.89 10.40
CA TYR A 90 -14.69 19.92 11.30
C TYR A 90 -15.11 19.60 12.74
N LYS A 91 -16.10 20.33 13.27
CA LYS A 91 -16.62 20.07 14.62
C LYS A 91 -17.04 18.62 14.80
N ARG A 92 -17.79 18.06 13.85
CA ARG A 92 -18.26 16.67 13.95
C ARG A 92 -17.13 15.64 13.88
N LEU A 93 -16.11 15.88 13.06
CA LEU A 93 -14.94 15.02 12.95
C LEU A 93 -14.11 15.05 14.24
N VAL A 94 -13.83 16.24 14.78
CA VAL A 94 -12.97 16.40 15.96
C VAL A 94 -13.73 16.08 17.25
N GLU A 95 -14.88 16.72 17.48
CA GLU A 95 -15.59 16.63 18.77
C GLU A 95 -16.31 15.30 18.95
N ARG A 96 -16.96 14.80 17.88
CA ARG A 96 -17.80 13.60 17.92
C ARG A 96 -17.02 12.34 17.56
N ARG A 97 -16.18 12.37 16.53
CA ARG A 97 -15.38 11.22 16.10
C ARG A 97 -13.98 11.17 16.70
N LYS A 98 -13.62 12.14 17.56
CA LYS A 98 -12.32 12.21 18.25
C LYS A 98 -11.12 12.13 17.28
N MET A 99 -11.29 12.67 16.07
CA MET A 99 -10.26 12.69 15.04
C MET A 99 -9.24 13.81 15.33
N PRO A 100 -7.94 13.58 15.10
CA PRO A 100 -6.93 14.64 15.18
C PRO A 100 -7.25 15.79 14.23
N GLU A 101 -7.03 17.04 14.67
CA GLU A 101 -7.43 18.24 13.92
C GLU A 101 -6.79 18.31 12.52
N ALA A 102 -5.52 17.93 12.42
CA ALA A 102 -4.78 17.90 11.15
C ALA A 102 -5.41 16.93 10.14
N GLU A 103 -5.81 15.74 10.61
CA GLU A 103 -6.47 14.73 9.78
C GLU A 103 -7.88 15.18 9.36
N ALA A 104 -8.64 15.78 10.28
CA ALA A 104 -9.97 16.32 9.99
C ALA A 104 -9.90 17.41 8.90
N ARG A 105 -8.94 18.34 9.00
CA ARG A 105 -8.72 19.39 7.99
C ARG A 105 -8.29 18.82 6.65
N GLN A 106 -7.41 17.82 6.65
CA GLN A 106 -6.99 17.14 5.41
C GLN A 106 -8.18 16.47 4.72
N ARG A 107 -9.03 15.74 5.47
CA ARG A 107 -10.24 15.09 4.94
C ARG A 107 -11.25 16.09 4.37
N ILE A 108 -11.41 17.25 4.98
CA ILE A 108 -12.29 18.32 4.48
C ILE A 108 -11.72 18.92 3.19
N THR A 109 -10.41 19.11 3.12
CA THR A 109 -9.75 19.73 1.94
C THR A 109 -9.83 18.83 0.69
N VAL A 110 -9.79 17.51 0.87
CA VAL A 110 -9.95 16.53 -0.22
C VAL A 110 -11.40 16.53 -0.77
N GLN A 111 -12.37 17.07 -0.03
CA GLN A 111 -13.77 17.17 -0.47
C GLN A 111 -14.07 18.37 -1.39
N ASN A 112 -13.09 19.09 -1.93
CA ASN A 112 -13.37 20.10 -2.97
C ASN A 112 -14.21 19.54 -4.17
N ALA A 113 -14.22 18.21 -4.35
CA ALA A 113 -15.14 17.48 -5.24
C ALA A 113 -16.65 17.56 -4.86
N GLN A 114 -17.03 18.14 -3.71
CA GLN A 114 -18.43 18.26 -3.26
C GLN A 114 -19.21 19.33 -4.05
N VAL A 115 -18.51 20.35 -4.58
CA VAL A 115 -19.13 21.37 -5.45
C VAL A 115 -19.72 20.75 -6.71
N ASP A 116 -19.02 19.78 -7.30
CA ASP A 116 -19.51 19.04 -8.47
C ASP A 116 -20.75 18.20 -8.14
N LYS A 117 -20.87 17.73 -6.88
CA LYS A 117 -22.05 16.99 -6.41
C LYS A 117 -23.27 17.90 -6.28
N LEU A 118 -23.08 19.11 -5.75
CA LEU A 118 -24.15 20.11 -5.64
C LEU A 118 -24.70 20.50 -7.02
N GLY A 119 -23.84 20.61 -8.03
CA GLY A 119 -24.27 20.94 -9.40
C GLY A 119 -25.13 19.86 -10.08
N LYS A 120 -25.03 18.60 -9.65
CA LYS A 120 -25.82 17.47 -10.18
C LYS A 120 -26.97 17.05 -9.28
N ALA A 121 -27.13 17.69 -8.12
CA ALA A 121 -28.15 17.33 -7.14
C ALA A 121 -29.55 17.75 -7.59
N THR A 122 -30.51 16.84 -7.48
CA THR A 122 -31.95 17.16 -7.60
C THR A 122 -32.46 17.77 -6.29
N VAL A 123 -31.96 17.28 -5.16
CA VAL A 123 -32.30 17.77 -3.82
C VAL A 123 -31.02 17.94 -3.01
N VAL A 124 -30.89 19.10 -2.35
CA VAL A 124 -29.81 19.37 -1.41
C VAL A 124 -30.39 19.47 -0.01
N ILE A 125 -29.90 18.65 0.91
CA ILE A 125 -30.26 18.68 2.32
C ILE A 125 -29.13 19.35 3.09
N LYS A 126 -29.41 20.52 3.70
CA LYS A 126 -28.45 21.23 4.53
C LYS A 126 -28.43 20.65 5.93
N ASN A 127 -27.25 20.21 6.36
CA ASN A 127 -27.02 19.49 7.61
C ASN A 127 -26.04 20.25 8.53
N ASP A 128 -26.13 21.59 8.52
CA ASP A 128 -25.42 22.46 9.44
C ASP A 128 -26.08 22.53 10.81
N GLY A 129 -27.40 22.45 10.83
CA GLY A 129 -28.22 22.58 12.02
C GLY A 129 -28.40 21.29 12.82
N ASN A 130 -29.51 21.24 13.55
CA ASN A 130 -29.87 20.08 14.37
C ASN A 130 -30.58 18.98 13.54
N ILE A 131 -30.80 17.83 14.18
CA ILE A 131 -31.42 16.68 13.53
C ILE A 131 -32.88 16.94 13.13
N GLU A 132 -33.61 17.79 13.86
CA GLU A 132 -35.01 18.10 13.59
C GLU A 132 -35.17 18.96 12.33
N GLU A 133 -34.27 19.92 12.11
CA GLU A 133 -34.22 20.72 10.89
C GLU A 133 -33.88 19.87 9.67
N THR A 134 -32.94 18.93 9.83
CA THR A 134 -32.59 17.97 8.77
C THR A 134 -33.79 17.07 8.47
N TRP A 135 -34.47 16.57 9.51
CA TRP A 135 -35.66 15.73 9.38
C TRP A 135 -36.79 16.46 8.64
N LYS A 136 -37.04 17.73 8.97
CA LYS A 136 -38.04 18.56 8.27
C LYS A 136 -37.73 18.71 6.78
N GLN A 137 -36.46 18.96 6.42
CA GLN A 137 -36.03 19.06 5.02
C GLN A 137 -36.25 17.74 4.27
N VAL A 138 -35.82 16.62 4.86
CA VAL A 138 -35.99 15.28 4.28
C VAL A 138 -37.47 14.95 4.09
N GLN A 139 -38.31 15.20 5.10
CA GLN A 139 -39.74 14.91 5.03
C GLN A 139 -40.44 15.79 3.98
N ALA A 140 -40.09 17.07 3.90
CA ALA A 140 -40.64 17.96 2.88
C ALA A 140 -40.28 17.49 1.46
N ALA A 141 -39.01 17.15 1.23
CA ALA A 141 -38.54 16.65 -0.06
C ALA A 141 -39.15 15.29 -0.41
N PHE A 142 -39.30 14.38 0.57
CA PHE A 142 -39.88 13.05 0.34
C PHE A 142 -41.38 13.14 0.01
N ASN A 143 -42.12 14.01 0.70
CA ASN A 143 -43.53 14.26 0.40
C ASN A 143 -43.73 14.85 -1.01
N ASN A 144 -42.74 15.58 -1.53
CA ASN A 144 -42.79 16.07 -2.91
C ASN A 144 -42.64 14.95 -3.93
N ILE A 145 -41.87 13.90 -3.65
CA ILE A 145 -41.80 12.69 -4.50
C ILE A 145 -43.20 12.06 -4.59
N GLU A 146 -43.89 11.89 -3.46
CA GLU A 146 -45.25 11.33 -3.47
C GLU A 146 -46.25 12.16 -4.28
N LYS A 147 -46.15 13.49 -4.20
CA LYS A 147 -46.99 14.39 -5.00
C LYS A 147 -46.70 14.29 -6.49
N LYS A 148 -45.42 14.20 -6.88
CA LYS A 148 -45.01 13.97 -8.28
C LYS A 148 -45.55 12.63 -8.80
N MET A 149 -45.45 11.57 -7.99
CA MET A 149 -46.00 10.24 -8.34
C MET A 149 -47.53 10.23 -8.47
N LYS A 150 -48.26 11.08 -7.74
CA LYS A 150 -49.73 11.18 -7.81
C LYS A 150 -50.22 12.09 -8.95
N GLY A 151 -49.40 13.05 -9.39
CA GLY A 151 -49.71 13.99 -10.48
C GLY A 151 -49.37 13.48 -11.89
N ALA A 152 -48.51 12.46 -11.99
CA ALA A 152 -48.24 11.77 -13.24
C ALA A 152 -49.30 10.68 -13.48
N ALA A 153 -50.23 10.92 -14.41
CA ALA A 153 -51.09 9.86 -14.93
C ALA A 153 -50.22 8.71 -15.49
N PRO A 154 -50.62 7.43 -15.36
CA PRO A 154 -49.77 6.33 -15.78
C PRO A 154 -49.64 6.34 -17.30
N ALA A 155 -48.49 6.78 -17.81
CA ALA A 155 -48.10 6.43 -19.16
C ALA A 155 -47.90 4.91 -19.19
N PRO A 156 -48.45 4.19 -20.18
CA PRO A 156 -48.26 2.75 -20.28
C PRO A 156 -46.76 2.49 -20.35
N ILE A 157 -46.29 1.59 -19.49
CA ILE A 157 -44.94 1.03 -19.56
C ILE A 157 -44.84 0.39 -20.95
N ALA A 158 -44.23 1.11 -21.89
CA ALA A 158 -43.86 0.53 -23.17
C ALA A 158 -42.87 -0.58 -22.87
N ALA A 159 -43.34 -1.83 -23.01
CA ALA A 159 -42.48 -2.99 -23.03
C ALA A 159 -41.33 -2.69 -24.00
N ALA A 160 -40.09 -2.73 -23.50
CA ALA A 160 -38.92 -2.72 -24.35
C ALA A 160 -39.12 -3.82 -25.42
N PRO A 161 -38.79 -3.56 -26.70
CA PRO A 161 -38.99 -4.54 -27.75
C PRO A 161 -38.20 -5.80 -27.40
N ALA A 162 -38.91 -6.92 -27.33
CA ALA A 162 -38.29 -8.23 -27.26
C ALA A 162 -37.32 -8.36 -28.44
N VAL A 163 -36.04 -8.50 -28.13
CA VAL A 163 -35.02 -8.88 -29.11
C VAL A 163 -35.49 -10.21 -29.71
N PRO A 164 -35.65 -10.34 -31.04
CA PRO A 164 -36.09 -11.60 -31.63
C PRO A 164 -35.01 -12.65 -31.38
N VAL A 165 -35.38 -13.75 -30.72
CA VAL A 165 -34.59 -14.97 -30.71
C VAL A 165 -34.60 -15.50 -32.14
N GLN A 166 -33.56 -15.18 -32.91
CA GLN A 166 -33.29 -15.87 -34.16
C GLN A 166 -32.72 -17.25 -33.85
N SER A 167 -33.58 -18.26 -34.02
CA SER A 167 -33.15 -19.63 -34.27
C SER A 167 -32.44 -19.68 -35.63
N SER A 168 -31.12 -19.89 -35.64
CA SER A 168 -30.41 -20.36 -36.84
C SER A 168 -29.11 -21.09 -36.46
N ALA A 169 -29.11 -22.39 -36.77
CA ALA A 169 -28.01 -23.29 -37.11
C ALA A 169 -26.71 -23.32 -36.28
N ALA A 170 -26.37 -24.55 -35.87
CA ALA A 170 -25.13 -24.93 -35.20
C ALA A 170 -23.85 -24.59 -35.99
N PRO A 171 -22.78 -24.14 -35.32
CA PRO A 171 -21.44 -24.24 -35.88
C PRO A 171 -20.89 -25.66 -35.66
N THR A 172 -20.38 -26.25 -36.73
CA THR A 172 -19.62 -27.50 -36.80
C THR A 172 -18.51 -27.60 -35.75
N PRO A 173 -18.21 -28.81 -35.23
CA PRO A 173 -17.16 -29.02 -34.24
C PRO A 173 -15.76 -28.82 -34.86
N PRO A 174 -14.77 -28.33 -34.09
CA PRO A 174 -13.38 -28.28 -34.53
C PRO A 174 -12.79 -29.71 -34.65
N PRO A 175 -11.79 -29.92 -35.54
CA PRO A 175 -11.19 -31.24 -35.72
C PRO A 175 -10.40 -31.69 -34.47
N PRO A 176 -10.25 -33.01 -34.25
CA PRO A 176 -9.68 -33.55 -33.02
C PRO A 176 -8.16 -33.33 -32.97
N ARG A 177 -7.65 -33.07 -31.77
CA ARG A 177 -6.22 -33.19 -31.46
C ARG A 177 -5.78 -34.65 -31.65
N PRO A 178 -4.64 -34.93 -32.31
CA PRO A 178 -4.06 -36.26 -32.23
C PRO A 178 -3.46 -36.48 -30.84
N ALA A 179 -3.86 -37.58 -30.21
CA ALA A 179 -3.32 -38.07 -28.96
C ALA A 179 -1.98 -38.79 -29.19
N SER A 180 -1.05 -38.51 -28.27
CA SER A 180 0.06 -39.33 -27.77
C SER A 180 0.45 -40.61 -28.51
N ALA A 181 1.72 -40.69 -28.90
CA ALA A 181 2.48 -41.93 -28.91
C ALA A 181 3.94 -41.66 -28.48
N THR A 182 4.34 -42.21 -27.34
CA THR A 182 5.72 -42.66 -27.09
C THR A 182 5.85 -44.04 -27.74
N PRO A 183 7.02 -44.47 -28.28
CA PRO A 183 8.05 -45.03 -27.39
C PRO A 183 9.52 -44.79 -27.83
N ALA A 184 10.40 -44.84 -26.82
CA ALA A 184 11.74 -45.45 -26.77
C ALA A 184 12.87 -45.11 -27.78
N ALA A 185 14.03 -44.83 -27.16
CA ALA A 185 15.39 -45.25 -27.51
C ALA A 185 16.05 -44.72 -28.79
N ALA A 186 17.11 -43.90 -28.61
CA ALA A 186 18.46 -44.14 -29.13
C ALA A 186 19.38 -42.92 -28.87
N ALA A 187 20.40 -43.10 -28.03
CA ALA A 187 21.73 -42.53 -28.25
C ALA A 187 22.37 -43.28 -29.46
N PRO A 188 23.41 -42.79 -30.18
CA PRO A 188 24.62 -42.20 -29.58
C PRO A 188 25.40 -41.15 -30.42
N THR A 189 26.47 -40.64 -29.81
CA THR A 189 27.77 -40.18 -30.38
C THR A 189 27.86 -39.22 -31.56
N ALA A 190 28.52 -38.08 -31.32
CA ALA A 190 29.83 -37.69 -31.86
C ALA A 190 30.20 -36.31 -31.26
N ALA A 191 31.23 -36.21 -30.40
CA ALA A 191 32.62 -35.88 -30.74
C ALA A 191 32.79 -34.46 -31.28
N GLN A 192 33.77 -33.63 -30.96
CA GLN A 192 34.95 -33.62 -30.09
C GLN A 192 35.55 -32.23 -30.35
N ALA A 193 36.02 -31.53 -29.33
CA ALA A 193 37.22 -30.70 -29.42
C ALA A 193 37.69 -30.35 -28.00
N VAL A 194 38.63 -31.15 -27.53
CA VAL A 194 39.50 -30.91 -26.38
C VAL A 194 40.88 -30.53 -26.91
N ALA A 195 41.43 -29.42 -26.42
CA ALA A 195 42.88 -29.15 -26.33
C ALA A 195 43.01 -28.09 -25.22
N ASN A 196 43.20 -28.43 -23.95
CA ASN A 196 44.39 -29.00 -23.29
C ASN A 196 45.64 -28.14 -23.49
N GLN A 197 46.02 -27.40 -22.45
CA GLN A 197 47.41 -27.28 -22.02
C GLN A 197 47.50 -27.05 -20.51
N GLN A 198 48.09 -28.06 -19.87
CA GLN A 198 48.57 -28.18 -18.50
C GLN A 198 49.71 -27.17 -18.22
N ALA A 199 49.70 -26.48 -17.08
CA ALA A 199 50.24 -26.87 -15.77
C ALA A 199 51.72 -26.49 -15.53
N ARG A 200 51.94 -25.82 -14.39
CA ARG A 200 53.10 -25.79 -13.47
C ARG A 200 52.74 -24.72 -12.44
N GLY A 201 52.49 -24.99 -11.15
CA GLY A 201 53.15 -25.92 -10.25
C GLY A 201 54.30 -25.18 -9.56
N GLN A 202 54.07 -24.64 -8.35
CA GLN A 202 54.99 -24.68 -7.19
C GLN A 202 54.50 -23.80 -6.01
N THR A 203 54.25 -24.49 -4.88
CA THR A 203 54.65 -24.19 -3.49
C THR A 203 54.86 -22.74 -3.03
N GLY A 204 54.19 -22.36 -1.94
CA GLY A 204 54.70 -21.33 -1.03
C GLY A 204 53.68 -20.65 -0.12
N GLN A 205 53.66 -21.09 1.14
CA GLN A 205 53.52 -20.24 2.34
C GLN A 205 52.16 -19.65 2.74
N THR A 206 51.72 -20.11 3.91
CA THR A 206 50.97 -19.35 4.92
C THR A 206 51.61 -17.98 5.15
N GLN A 207 50.91 -16.88 4.88
CA GLN A 207 51.25 -15.60 5.49
C GLN A 207 50.02 -14.72 5.74
N ARG A 208 49.89 -14.37 7.01
CA ARG A 208 49.00 -13.39 7.62
C ARG A 208 49.41 -12.00 7.11
N LEU A 209 48.45 -11.18 6.69
CA LEU A 209 48.65 -9.73 6.55
C LEU A 209 47.51 -8.99 7.25
N THR A 210 47.82 -8.51 8.46
CA THR A 210 47.18 -7.35 9.09
C THR A 210 47.55 -6.07 8.33
N PRO A 211 46.78 -4.98 8.52
CA PRO A 211 46.58 -3.93 7.51
C PRO A 211 47.70 -2.88 7.52
N PRO A 212 47.74 -2.04 6.48
CA PRO A 212 47.78 -0.62 6.76
C PRO A 212 46.81 0.20 5.90
N ASP A 213 46.51 1.37 6.45
CA ASP A 213 46.01 2.57 5.78
C ASP A 213 44.52 2.57 5.40
N SER A 214 43.72 2.90 6.41
CA SER A 214 42.94 4.14 6.45
C SER A 214 43.13 5.03 5.20
N ALA A 215 42.44 4.69 4.12
CA ALA A 215 42.26 5.63 3.02
C ALA A 215 41.59 6.90 3.58
N PRO A 216 42.06 8.10 3.18
CA PRO A 216 41.54 9.34 3.72
C PRO A 216 40.04 9.40 3.48
N ALA A 217 39.30 9.83 4.50
CA ALA A 217 37.88 10.06 4.42
C ALA A 217 37.60 11.07 3.28
N ALA A 218 37.36 10.56 2.08
CA ALA A 218 36.73 11.32 1.02
C ALA A 218 35.39 11.76 1.61
N SER A 219 35.23 13.06 1.81
CA SER A 219 33.99 13.68 2.24
C SER A 219 32.96 13.51 1.13
N ILE A 220 32.31 12.35 1.11
CA ILE A 220 31.18 12.09 0.24
C ILE A 220 30.04 12.96 0.76
N ASN A 221 29.58 13.91 -0.06
CA ASN A 221 28.35 14.62 0.21
C ASN A 221 27.18 13.67 -0.07
N VAL A 222 26.59 13.16 1.00
CA VAL A 222 25.44 12.26 0.94
C VAL A 222 24.16 13.09 0.98
N SER A 223 23.31 12.93 -0.02
CA SER A 223 21.94 13.44 -0.03
C SER A 223 20.98 12.29 0.26
N VAL A 224 20.04 12.49 1.19
CA VAL A 224 18.99 11.49 1.46
C VAL A 224 17.70 11.99 0.85
N LYS A 225 17.12 11.19 -0.04
CA LYS A 225 15.82 11.44 -0.66
C LYS A 225 14.81 10.38 -0.25
N ARG A 226 13.54 10.77 -0.18
CA ARG A 226 12.45 9.83 0.00
C ARG A 226 12.31 8.98 -1.27
N GLY A 227 12.30 7.66 -1.11
CA GLY A 227 11.98 6.75 -2.20
C GLY A 227 10.52 6.93 -2.61
N MET A 228 10.29 7.09 -3.91
CA MET A 228 8.96 7.12 -4.51
C MET A 228 8.70 5.79 -5.23
N PRO A 229 7.43 5.43 -5.51
CA PRO A 229 7.12 4.23 -6.30
C PRO A 229 7.78 4.22 -7.69
N THR A 230 8.07 5.40 -8.25
CA THR A 230 8.85 5.54 -9.49
C THR A 230 10.29 5.04 -9.36
N ASN A 231 10.85 5.02 -8.14
CA ASN A 231 12.18 4.48 -7.84
C ASN A 231 12.17 2.97 -7.52
N ALA A 232 11.02 2.29 -7.61
CA ALA A 232 10.91 0.88 -7.20
C ALA A 232 11.89 -0.05 -7.93
N GLU A 233 12.15 0.21 -9.21
CA GLU A 233 13.11 -0.57 -10.00
C GLU A 233 14.56 -0.35 -9.54
N ALA A 234 14.92 0.90 -9.24
CA ALA A 234 16.25 1.23 -8.72
C ALA A 234 16.48 0.62 -7.34
N ILE A 235 15.46 0.65 -6.47
CA ILE A 235 15.50 0.02 -5.14
C ILE A 235 15.65 -1.50 -5.28
N ALA A 236 14.83 -2.15 -6.11
CA ALA A 236 14.90 -3.60 -6.34
C ALA A 236 16.28 -4.02 -6.84
N THR A 237 16.80 -3.31 -7.85
CA THR A 237 18.14 -3.53 -8.43
C THR A 237 19.22 -3.38 -7.37
N PHE A 238 19.13 -2.33 -6.53
CA PHE A 238 20.09 -2.10 -5.46
C PHE A 238 20.07 -3.20 -4.41
N ILE A 239 18.88 -3.62 -3.96
CA ILE A 239 18.77 -4.66 -2.93
C ILE A 239 19.26 -6.00 -3.48
N ASN A 240 19.00 -6.33 -4.74
CA ASN A 240 19.54 -7.54 -5.39
C ASN A 240 21.04 -7.49 -5.63
N ALA A 241 21.64 -6.30 -5.71
CA ALA A 241 23.09 -6.16 -5.79
C ALA A 241 23.75 -6.24 -4.41
N ALA A 242 23.10 -5.68 -3.39
CA ALA A 242 23.56 -5.69 -2.00
C ALA A 242 23.29 -7.03 -1.30
N THR A 243 22.32 -7.79 -1.79
CA THR A 243 21.91 -9.08 -1.24
C THR A 243 21.81 -10.11 -2.34
N ASN A 244 22.05 -11.38 -2.04
CA ASN A 244 21.84 -12.47 -3.01
C ASN A 244 20.35 -12.86 -3.15
N ARG A 245 19.44 -11.88 -3.10
CA ARG A 245 17.98 -12.06 -3.23
C ARG A 245 17.53 -11.72 -4.65
N ASN A 246 16.32 -12.17 -4.98
CA ASN A 246 15.67 -11.87 -6.26
C ASN A 246 14.37 -11.10 -6.02
N ILE A 247 14.51 -9.83 -5.66
CA ILE A 247 13.43 -8.89 -5.41
C ILE A 247 13.08 -8.19 -6.73
N THR A 248 11.82 -8.22 -7.11
CA THR A 248 11.34 -7.56 -8.33
C THR A 248 10.89 -6.13 -8.05
N ARG A 249 10.72 -5.33 -9.11
CA ARG A 249 10.06 -4.02 -9.03
C ARG A 249 8.69 -4.12 -8.35
N MET A 250 7.94 -5.19 -8.62
CA MET A 250 6.61 -5.40 -8.03
C MET A 250 6.70 -5.63 -6.52
N ASP A 251 7.69 -6.39 -6.05
CA ASP A 251 7.89 -6.63 -4.62
C ASP A 251 8.16 -5.33 -3.86
N ILE A 252 8.97 -4.44 -4.42
CA ILE A 252 9.19 -3.10 -3.85
C ILE A 252 7.93 -2.24 -3.91
N MET A 253 7.19 -2.27 -5.02
CA MET A 253 5.91 -1.57 -5.13
C MET A 253 4.90 -2.04 -4.08
N MET A 254 4.84 -3.35 -3.79
CA MET A 254 4.01 -3.89 -2.72
C MET A 254 4.49 -3.43 -1.34
N ALA A 255 5.80 -3.42 -1.11
CA ALA A 255 6.40 -3.00 0.15
C ALA A 255 6.15 -1.51 0.47
N PHE A 256 6.05 -0.65 -0.55
CA PHE A 256 5.70 0.78 -0.37
C PHE A 256 4.34 1.02 0.32
N GLY A 257 3.45 0.03 0.32
CA GLY A 257 2.16 0.12 1.02
C GLY A 257 2.26 -0.05 2.53
N GLN A 258 3.33 -0.66 3.04
CA GLN A 258 3.57 -0.89 4.46
C GLN A 258 4.74 -0.05 4.99
N LYS A 259 5.72 0.22 4.12
CA LYS A 259 6.98 0.87 4.47
C LYS A 259 7.26 2.05 3.56
N SER A 260 7.91 3.07 4.10
CA SER A 260 8.59 4.10 3.31
C SER A 260 10.04 3.72 3.08
N TYR A 261 10.57 4.09 1.93
CA TYR A 261 11.99 3.92 1.61
C TYR A 261 12.72 5.26 1.65
N LEU A 262 13.98 5.24 2.08
CA LEU A 262 14.93 6.34 1.95
C LEU A 262 16.10 5.86 1.08
N LEU A 263 16.53 6.74 0.19
CA LEU A 263 17.64 6.54 -0.73
C LEU A 263 18.75 7.51 -0.33
N ALA A 264 19.89 7.00 0.11
CA ALA A 264 21.11 7.78 0.23
C ALA A 264 21.81 7.80 -1.12
N GLN A 265 22.10 8.98 -1.65
CA GLN A 265 22.73 9.19 -2.95
C GLN A 265 23.96 10.09 -2.83
N ASP A 266 24.93 9.91 -3.72
CA ASP A 266 26.02 10.87 -3.90
C ASP A 266 25.63 12.03 -4.84
N GLN A 267 26.58 12.92 -5.13
CA GLN A 267 26.39 14.06 -6.05
C GLN A 267 26.08 13.64 -7.51
N THR A 268 26.30 12.37 -7.86
CA THR A 268 26.03 11.81 -9.19
C THR A 268 24.70 11.04 -9.25
N ASP A 269 23.85 11.20 -8.23
CA ASP A 269 22.58 10.46 -8.02
C ASP A 269 22.74 8.94 -7.90
N ARG A 270 23.98 8.45 -7.71
CA ARG A 270 24.24 7.02 -7.47
C ARG A 270 23.74 6.64 -6.08
N VAL A 271 22.90 5.61 -6.01
CA VAL A 271 22.41 5.06 -4.73
C VAL A 271 23.57 4.41 -3.97
N LEU A 272 23.84 4.91 -2.77
CA LEU A 272 24.84 4.42 -1.82
C LEU A 272 24.21 3.54 -0.75
N GLY A 273 22.94 3.78 -0.42
CA GLY A 273 22.23 3.05 0.62
C GLY A 273 20.72 3.14 0.46
N VAL A 274 20.04 2.09 0.90
CA VAL A 274 18.58 1.99 0.93
C VAL A 274 18.17 1.59 2.34
N MET A 275 17.22 2.34 2.89
CA MET A 275 16.62 2.06 4.19
C MET A 275 15.11 1.97 4.06
N GLY A 276 14.52 0.85 4.44
CA GLY A 276 13.08 0.66 4.57
C GLY A 276 12.66 0.86 6.02
N TRP A 277 11.65 1.70 6.24
CA TRP A 277 11.16 2.03 7.56
C TRP A 277 9.64 2.18 7.56
N GLN A 278 9.02 1.98 8.72
CA GLN A 278 7.57 2.15 8.91
C GLN A 278 7.28 2.71 10.30
N VAL A 279 6.11 3.34 10.43
CA VAL A 279 5.60 3.82 11.72
C VAL A 279 4.25 3.20 11.96
N GLU A 280 4.09 2.59 13.13
CA GLU A 280 2.84 2.00 13.56
C GLU A 280 2.68 2.21 15.07
N ASN A 281 1.50 2.63 15.53
CA ASN A 281 1.22 2.85 16.95
C ASN A 281 2.29 3.72 17.66
N LEU A 282 2.76 4.78 16.99
CA LEU A 282 3.84 5.68 17.44
C LEU A 282 5.22 5.03 17.63
N ILE A 283 5.45 3.88 16.98
CA ILE A 283 6.73 3.15 17.00
C ILE A 283 7.34 3.21 15.61
N THR A 284 8.52 3.82 15.48
CA THR A 284 9.31 3.74 14.26
C THR A 284 10.07 2.41 14.23
N ARG A 285 9.94 1.66 13.13
CA ARG A 285 10.67 0.42 12.88
C ARG A 285 11.48 0.54 11.60
N VAL A 286 12.76 0.19 11.67
CA VAL A 286 13.67 0.11 10.53
C VAL A 286 14.23 -1.30 10.44
N ASP A 287 13.67 -2.10 9.54
CA ASP A 287 13.95 -3.54 9.40
C ASP A 287 14.57 -3.92 8.05
N GLU A 288 14.76 -2.94 7.18
CA GLU A 288 15.46 -3.07 5.90
C GLU A 288 16.58 -2.05 5.85
N PHE A 289 17.81 -2.54 5.81
CA PHE A 289 19.00 -1.72 5.81
C PHE A 289 20.05 -2.30 4.87
N TYR A 290 20.32 -1.61 3.76
CA TYR A 290 21.22 -2.07 2.71
C TYR A 290 22.20 -0.95 2.33
N LEU A 291 23.48 -1.30 2.20
CA LEU A 291 24.55 -0.39 1.80
C LEU A 291 25.30 -0.96 0.59
N ALA A 292 25.82 -0.09 -0.26
CA ALA A 292 26.65 -0.50 -1.38
C ALA A 292 28.00 -1.03 -0.88
N ALA A 293 28.60 -1.98 -1.59
CA ALA A 293 29.94 -2.45 -1.26
C ALA A 293 31.00 -1.36 -1.49
N LYS A 294 32.04 -1.34 -0.63
CA LYS A 294 33.23 -0.47 -0.78
C LYS A 294 32.94 1.03 -0.73
N ILE A 295 31.97 1.47 0.07
CA ILE A 295 31.71 2.88 0.37
C ILE A 295 32.10 3.20 1.82
N PRO A 296 32.39 4.47 2.18
CA PRO A 296 32.48 4.88 3.57
C PRO A 296 31.08 4.81 4.21
N ALA A 297 30.82 3.75 4.99
CA ALA A 297 29.50 3.46 5.54
C ALA A 297 29.03 4.51 6.56
N LYS A 298 29.92 4.99 7.44
CA LYS A 298 29.59 5.95 8.51
C LYS A 298 28.80 7.19 8.06
N PRO A 299 29.28 8.02 7.11
CA PRO A 299 28.56 9.22 6.70
C PRO A 299 27.19 8.91 6.09
N VAL A 300 27.08 7.81 5.34
CA VAL A 300 25.82 7.37 4.74
C VAL A 300 24.80 6.97 5.81
N VAL A 301 25.25 6.18 6.77
CA VAL A 301 24.43 5.68 7.89
C VAL A 301 23.96 6.85 8.75
N GLU A 302 24.85 7.78 9.10
CA GLU A 302 24.52 8.95 9.90
C GLU A 302 23.47 9.83 9.22
N SER A 303 23.60 10.07 7.91
CA SER A 303 22.60 10.82 7.15
C SER A 303 21.24 10.11 7.15
N LEU A 304 21.21 8.78 6.95
CA LEU A 304 19.96 8.00 6.97
C LEU A 304 19.30 8.02 8.36
N ILE A 305 20.07 7.83 9.44
CA ILE A 305 19.57 7.90 10.82
C ILE A 305 18.94 9.28 11.08
N VAL A 306 19.63 10.36 10.72
CA VAL A 306 19.11 11.73 10.90
C VAL A 306 17.80 11.94 10.15
N SER A 307 17.71 11.46 8.91
CA SER A 307 16.47 11.56 8.12
C SER A 307 15.32 10.75 8.72
N VAL A 308 15.56 9.53 9.19
CA VAL A 308 14.52 8.74 9.87
C VAL A 308 14.10 9.38 11.18
N GLU A 309 15.05 9.87 12.00
CA GLU A 309 14.71 10.54 13.25
C GLU A 309 13.87 11.79 13.02
N SER A 310 14.22 12.61 12.02
CA SER A 310 13.42 13.78 11.66
C SER A 310 12.00 13.37 11.28
N ALA A 311 11.85 12.40 10.37
CA ALA A 311 10.54 11.93 9.95
C ALA A 311 9.75 11.27 11.09
N SER A 312 10.44 10.57 12.00
CA SER A 312 9.84 9.95 13.18
C SER A 312 9.31 10.97 14.17
N ARG A 313 10.03 12.09 14.37
CA ARG A 313 9.59 13.20 15.21
C ARG A 313 8.39 13.92 14.59
N ASP A 314 8.38 14.13 13.28
CA ASP A 314 7.25 14.72 12.56
C ASP A 314 5.98 13.85 12.70
N LEU A 315 6.16 12.52 12.73
CA LEU A 315 5.09 11.54 12.97
C LEU A 315 4.83 11.25 14.46
N GLN A 316 5.43 12.03 15.37
CA GLN A 316 5.25 11.91 16.82
C GLN A 316 5.56 10.52 17.39
N SER A 317 6.50 9.81 16.79
CA SER A 317 6.92 8.49 17.28
C SER A 317 7.60 8.62 18.65
N GLU A 318 7.25 7.73 19.57
CA GLU A 318 7.78 7.72 20.93
C GLU A 318 9.15 7.04 21.01
N VAL A 319 9.39 6.07 20.12
CA VAL A 319 10.59 5.24 20.09
C VAL A 319 10.92 4.86 18.65
N ALA A 320 12.21 4.71 18.36
CA ALA A 320 12.71 4.13 17.13
C ALA A 320 13.50 2.85 17.41
N PHE A 321 13.17 1.80 16.66
CA PHE A 321 13.87 0.53 16.66
C PHE A 321 14.53 0.29 15.30
N PHE A 322 15.83 0.00 15.34
CA PHE A 322 16.60 -0.44 14.19
C PHE A 322 16.96 -1.90 14.37
N PHE A 323 16.76 -2.68 13.32
CA PHE A 323 17.00 -4.11 13.26
C PHE A 323 18.14 -4.35 12.28
N LEU A 324 19.35 -4.58 12.80
CA LEU A 324 20.56 -4.73 11.99
C LEU A 324 21.08 -6.18 11.98
N PRO A 325 21.47 -6.72 10.81
CA PRO A 325 22.19 -7.99 10.76
C PRO A 325 23.49 -7.93 11.60
N PRO A 326 23.91 -9.00 12.30
CA PRO A 326 25.09 -8.99 13.18
C PRO A 326 26.38 -8.46 12.55
N ALA A 327 26.61 -8.82 11.28
CA ALA A 327 27.77 -8.37 10.53
C ALA A 327 27.78 -6.85 10.35
N VAL A 328 26.61 -6.26 10.08
CA VAL A 328 26.42 -4.82 9.87
C VAL A 328 26.46 -4.08 11.21
N ALA A 329 25.85 -4.65 12.24
CA ALA A 329 25.82 -4.06 13.59
C ALA A 329 27.25 -3.86 14.14
N THR A 330 28.15 -4.83 13.94
CA THR A 330 29.54 -4.75 14.44
C THR A 330 30.31 -3.57 13.85
N GLU A 331 30.09 -3.25 12.58
CA GLU A 331 30.78 -2.14 11.90
C GLU A 331 30.17 -0.77 12.25
N LEU A 332 28.84 -0.73 12.43
CA LEU A 332 28.07 0.51 12.50
C LEU A 332 27.67 0.93 13.91
N LEU A 333 27.87 0.07 14.92
CA LEU A 333 27.43 0.30 16.29
C LEU A 333 27.82 1.69 16.81
N GLY A 334 29.07 2.09 16.58
CA GLY A 334 29.59 3.37 17.07
C GLY A 334 28.86 4.58 16.48
N SER A 335 28.35 4.52 15.24
CA SER A 335 27.56 5.61 14.65
C SER A 335 26.16 5.68 15.26
N PHE A 336 25.58 4.54 15.64
CA PHE A 336 24.29 4.48 16.34
C PHE A 336 24.40 4.95 17.80
N GLU A 337 25.44 4.52 18.52
CA GLU A 337 25.71 4.94 19.90
C GLU A 337 25.95 6.46 20.00
N GLN A 338 26.70 7.05 19.07
CA GLN A 338 26.88 8.51 19.01
C GLN A 338 25.57 9.28 18.81
N LYS A 339 24.57 8.65 18.18
CA LYS A 339 23.23 9.20 18.03
C LYS A 339 22.31 8.85 19.21
N GLY A 340 22.79 8.14 20.22
CA GLY A 340 22.03 7.79 21.43
C GLY A 340 21.12 6.57 21.27
N TYR A 341 21.45 5.66 20.34
CA TYR A 341 20.81 4.33 20.30
C TYR A 341 21.56 3.37 21.21
N GLU A 342 20.80 2.54 21.92
CA GLU A 342 21.31 1.51 22.81
C GLU A 342 20.93 0.13 22.29
N ILE A 343 21.81 -0.86 22.47
CA ILE A 343 21.47 -2.26 22.22
C ILE A 343 20.44 -2.69 23.26
N MET A 344 19.35 -3.29 22.80
CA MET A 344 18.24 -3.68 23.67
C MET A 344 17.77 -5.10 23.36
N SER A 345 17.46 -5.90 24.38
CA SER A 345 16.81 -7.20 24.20
C SER A 345 15.29 -7.08 24.29
N VAL A 346 14.55 -8.04 23.73
CA VAL A 346 13.07 -8.05 23.77
C VAL A 346 12.56 -8.06 25.21
N GLU A 347 13.26 -8.74 26.10
CA GLU A 347 12.93 -8.88 27.52
C GLU A 347 13.11 -7.56 28.30
N GLN A 348 14.02 -6.69 27.85
CA GLN A 348 14.26 -5.38 28.48
C GLN A 348 13.17 -4.35 28.14
N ILE A 349 12.34 -4.63 27.14
CA ILE A 349 11.25 -3.74 26.72
C ILE A 349 10.12 -3.82 27.74
N LYS A 350 9.95 -2.77 28.55
CA LYS A 350 8.93 -2.72 29.61
C LYS A 350 7.51 -2.47 29.08
N ILE A 351 7.39 -1.79 27.94
CA ILE A 351 6.10 -1.42 27.35
C ILE A 351 5.61 -2.57 26.46
N PRO A 352 4.43 -3.18 26.75
CA PRO A 352 3.96 -4.35 26.01
C PRO A 352 3.82 -4.13 24.50
N THR A 353 3.27 -2.99 24.08
CA THR A 353 3.09 -2.66 22.65
C THR A 353 4.42 -2.53 21.91
N TRP A 354 5.44 -1.93 22.55
CA TRP A 354 6.79 -1.86 21.99
C TRP A 354 7.40 -3.27 21.88
N ARG A 355 7.17 -4.11 22.89
CA ARG A 355 7.69 -5.48 22.91
C ARG A 355 7.09 -6.31 21.79
N GLU A 356 5.77 -6.25 21.61
CA GLU A 356 5.06 -6.95 20.54
C GLU A 356 5.58 -6.53 19.16
N ALA A 357 5.74 -5.22 18.93
CA ALA A 357 6.24 -4.68 17.66
C ALA A 357 7.67 -5.13 17.33
N VAL A 358 8.52 -5.30 18.35
CA VAL A 358 9.90 -5.82 18.20
C VAL A 358 9.90 -7.34 18.03
N GLN A 359 9.07 -8.05 18.80
CA GLN A 359 9.02 -9.51 18.80
C GLN A 359 8.54 -10.06 17.46
N GLU A 360 7.60 -9.39 16.80
CA GLU A 360 7.17 -9.71 15.44
C GLU A 360 8.36 -9.81 14.45
N ILE A 361 9.27 -8.82 14.49
CA ILE A 361 10.41 -8.75 13.58
C ILE A 361 11.49 -9.77 13.95
N VAL A 362 11.79 -9.93 15.24
CA VAL A 362 12.82 -10.86 15.72
C VAL A 362 12.45 -12.32 15.41
N VAL A 363 11.16 -12.66 15.44
CA VAL A 363 10.67 -13.98 15.04
C VAL A 363 10.92 -14.24 13.56
N GLN A 364 10.75 -13.22 12.71
CA GLN A 364 10.97 -13.31 11.27
C GLN A 364 12.47 -13.27 10.89
N GLN A 365 13.28 -12.54 11.65
CA GLN A 365 14.70 -12.32 11.39
C GLN A 365 15.57 -12.79 12.58
N LYS A 366 15.81 -14.10 12.67
CA LYS A 366 16.59 -14.69 13.76
C LYS A 366 18.03 -14.15 13.78
N GLY A 367 18.46 -13.70 14.95
CA GLY A 367 19.82 -13.23 15.20
C GLY A 367 20.05 -11.74 14.91
N THR A 368 19.01 -10.97 14.62
CA THR A 368 19.11 -9.52 14.40
C THR A 368 19.44 -8.76 15.69
N VAL A 369 20.32 -7.76 15.59
CA VAL A 369 20.66 -6.85 16.69
C VAL A 369 19.62 -5.73 16.71
N ILE A 370 19.03 -5.49 17.88
CA ILE A 370 18.01 -4.46 18.08
C ILE A 370 18.68 -3.25 18.72
N LEU A 371 18.55 -2.11 18.06
CA LEU A 371 19.00 -0.81 18.55
C LEU A 371 17.79 0.07 18.81
N ALA A 372 17.71 0.66 20.00
CA ALA A 372 16.56 1.42 20.45
C ALA A 372 16.95 2.83 20.87
N LYS A 373 16.11 3.80 20.52
CA LYS A 373 16.22 5.18 21.03
C LYS A 373 14.83 5.73 21.32
N LYS A 374 14.65 6.27 22.52
CA LYS A 374 13.44 7.01 22.88
C LYS A 374 13.48 8.38 22.21
N LEU A 375 12.41 8.75 21.50
CA LEU A 375 12.31 10.00 20.74
C LEU A 375 11.36 11.03 21.39
N GLY A 376 10.45 10.59 22.27
CA GLY A 376 9.49 11.46 22.98
C GLY A 376 9.56 11.38 24.51
N ASP A 377 9.24 12.47 25.21
CA ASP A 377 9.27 12.52 26.68
C ASP A 377 8.04 11.87 27.34
N ARG A 378 6.88 11.85 26.67
CA ARG A 378 5.64 11.26 27.17
C ARG A 378 5.32 9.97 26.42
N VAL A 379 5.26 8.86 27.17
CA VAL A 379 4.66 7.61 26.69
C VAL A 379 3.15 7.75 26.91
N LEU A 380 2.40 8.00 25.85
CA LEU A 380 0.95 7.94 25.88
C LEU A 380 0.58 6.46 25.94
N LYS A 381 0.09 6.01 27.10
CA LYS A 381 -0.49 4.68 27.21
C LYS A 381 -1.61 4.55 26.16
N PRO A 382 -1.69 3.45 25.41
CA PRO A 382 -2.82 3.22 24.51
C PRO A 382 -4.12 3.31 25.31
N ILE A 383 -5.12 4.02 24.76
CA ILE A 383 -6.47 4.18 25.34
C ILE A 383 -7.27 2.90 25.12
#